data_AF-A0A3S8TLG8-F1
#
_entry.id   AF-A0A3S8TLG8-F1
#
_cell.length_a   1.000
_cell.length_b   1.000
_cell.length_c   1.000
_cell.angle_alpha   90.00
_cell.angle_beta   90.00
_cell.angle_gamma   90.00
#
_symmetry.space_group_name_H-M   'P 1'
#
loop_
_entity.id
_entity.type
_entity.pdbx_description
1 polymer ?
#
loop_
_entity_poly.entity_id
_entity_poly.type
_entity_poly.pdbx_seq_one_letter_code
_entity_poly.pdbx_strand_id
1 'polypeptide(L)' 'LARFAVDEHNKKENSLLQFGKVVKAKQQVVAGTVYYITVEATDGGVKKLYEAKVWVKPWMDFKELQEFNH' A
#
# COMPACT_ATOMS: atom_id res chain seq x y z
N LEU A 1 5.66 4.74 -0.63
CA LEU A 1 4.80 3.88 0.22
C LEU A 1 3.69 3.22 -0.58
N ALA A 2 2.92 3.97 -1.39
CA ALA A 2 1.88 3.40 -2.24
C ALA A 2 2.39 2.35 -3.24
N ARG A 3 3.46 2.68 -3.98
CA ARG A 3 4.09 1.74 -4.94
C ARG A 3 4.63 0.49 -4.24
N PHE A 4 5.31 0.68 -3.11
CA PHE A 4 5.74 -0.41 -2.23
C PHE A 4 4.58 -1.32 -1.81
N ALA A 5 3.42 -0.77 -1.43
CA ALA A 5 2.27 -1.57 -1.06
C ALA A 5 1.75 -2.44 -2.22
N VAL A 6 1.67 -1.88 -3.43
CA VAL A 6 1.27 -2.64 -4.63
C VAL A 6 2.31 -3.70 -4.99
N ASP A 7 3.60 -3.37 -4.97
CA ASP A 7 4.69 -4.31 -5.25
C ASP A 7 4.72 -5.46 -4.22
N GLU A 8 4.54 -5.16 -2.94
CA GLU A 8 4.55 -6.16 -1.87
C GLU A 8 3.32 -7.07 -1.93
N HIS A 9 2.15 -6.52 -2.26
CA HIS A 9 0.96 -7.32 -2.52
C HIS A 9 1.15 -8.25 -3.72
N ASN A 10 1.67 -7.73 -4.84
CA ASN A 10 1.97 -8.53 -6.03
C ASN A 10 2.92 -9.69 -5.72
N LYS A 11 3.95 -9.46 -4.89
CA LYS A 11 4.87 -10.51 -4.44
C LYS A 11 4.21 -11.56 -3.54
N LYS A 12 3.33 -11.15 -2.62
CA LYS A 12 2.68 -12.05 -1.65
C LYS A 12 1.56 -12.88 -2.30
N GLU A 13 0.71 -12.24 -3.08
CA GLU A 13 -0.49 -12.83 -3.67
C GLU A 13 -0.29 -13.27 -5.13
N ASN A 14 0.95 -13.26 -5.63
CA ASN A 14 1.31 -13.54 -7.02
C ASN A 14 0.41 -12.81 -8.04
N SER A 15 0.07 -11.56 -7.69
CA SER A 15 -0.82 -10.69 -8.47
C SER A 15 -0.03 -9.78 -9.40
N LEU A 16 -0.69 -9.26 -10.44
CA LEU A 16 -0.08 -8.39 -11.45
C LEU A 16 -0.75 -7.01 -11.47
N LEU A 17 -0.98 -6.43 -10.29
CA LEU A 17 -1.56 -5.11 -10.16
C LEU A 17 -0.59 -4.04 -10.69
N GLN A 18 -1.08 -3.19 -11.58
CA GLN A 18 -0.32 -2.07 -12.10
C GLN A 18 -0.66 -0.81 -11.31
N PHE A 19 0.33 -0.26 -10.60
CA PHE A 19 0.16 1.00 -9.88
C PHE A 19 -0.27 2.13 -10.83
N GLY A 20 -1.38 2.78 -10.53
CA GLY A 20 -1.86 3.98 -11.22
C GLY A 20 -1.46 5.24 -10.47
N LYS A 21 -2.29 5.65 -9.50
CA LYS A 21 -2.09 6.89 -8.73
C LYS A 21 -2.51 6.75 -7.28
N VAL A 22 -2.02 7.64 -6.42
CA VAL A 22 -2.54 7.79 -5.06
C VAL A 22 -3.77 8.68 -5.10
N VAL A 23 -4.88 8.18 -4.58
CA VAL A 23 -6.14 8.93 -4.48
C VAL A 23 -6.23 9.64 -3.14
N LYS A 24 -5.79 8.97 -2.06
CA LYS A 24 -5.84 9.51 -0.72
C LYS A 24 -4.68 8.97 0.09
N ALA A 25 -4.17 9.80 0.99
CA ALA A 25 -3.22 9.37 2.00
C ALA A 25 -3.61 9.99 3.34
N LYS A 26 -3.58 9.20 4.39
CA LYS A 26 -3.68 9.64 5.77
C LYS A 26 -2.51 9.06 6.56
N GLN A 27 -2.10 9.77 7.58
CA GLN A 27 -1.03 9.38 8.47
C GLN A 27 -1.60 9.28 9.89
N GLN A 28 -1.18 8.24 10.61
CA GLN A 28 -1.49 8.07 12.02
C GLN A 28 -0.20 7.79 12.78
N VAL A 29 0.08 8.62 13.78
CA VAL A 29 1.23 8.45 14.67
C VAL A 29 0.87 7.46 15.76
N VAL A 30 1.71 6.43 15.91
CA VAL A 30 1.57 5.36 16.92
C VAL A 30 2.98 5.06 17.46
N ALA A 31 3.30 3.81 17.81
CA ALA A 31 4.68 3.34 17.92
C ALA A 31 5.36 3.26 16.53
N GLY A 32 5.40 4.38 15.81
CA GLY A 32 5.84 4.53 14.43
C GLY A 32 4.91 5.48 13.69
N THR A 33 4.78 5.28 12.38
CA THR A 33 3.75 5.94 11.58
C THR A 33 3.07 4.90 10.71
N VAL A 34 1.75 4.80 10.87
CA VAL A 34 0.91 4.02 9.96
C VAL A 34 0.39 4.96 8.88
N TYR A 35 0.59 4.56 7.64
CA TYR A 35 0.10 5.26 6.46
C TYR A 35 -1.08 4.49 5.90
N TYR A 36 -2.24 5.13 5.88
CA TYR A 36 -3.45 4.63 5.22
C TYR A 36 -3.48 5.27 3.83
N ILE A 37 -3.29 4.47 2.80
CA ILE A 37 -3.12 4.94 1.43
C ILE A 37 -4.19 4.30 0.58
N THR A 38 -5.04 5.12 -0.03
CA THR A 38 -5.95 4.67 -1.09
C THR A 38 -5.24 4.84 -2.43
N VAL A 39 -5.01 3.73 -3.12
CA VAL A 39 -4.30 3.67 -4.40
C VAL A 39 -5.22 3.16 -5.50
N GLU A 40 -5.20 3.82 -6.64
CA GLU A 40 -5.78 3.29 -7.88
C GLU A 40 -4.76 2.37 -8.53
N ALA A 41 -5.14 1.12 -8.76
CA ALA A 41 -4.33 0.14 -9.50
C ALA A 41 -5.17 -0.55 -10.58
N THR A 42 -4.51 -0.99 -11.64
CA THR A 42 -5.15 -1.69 -12.76
C THR A 42 -4.91 -3.18 -12.63
N ASP A 43 -5.99 -3.95 -12.65
CA ASP A 43 -6.01 -5.40 -12.54
C ASP A 43 -6.59 -5.96 -13.84
N GLY A 44 -5.75 -6.57 -14.69
CA GLY A 44 -6.21 -7.11 -15.98
C GLY A 44 -6.89 -6.09 -16.92
N GLY A 45 -6.48 -4.81 -16.85
CA GLY A 45 -7.08 -3.72 -17.63
C GLY A 45 -8.25 -2.99 -16.95
N VAL A 46 -8.71 -3.46 -15.79
CA VAL A 46 -9.77 -2.80 -15.02
C VAL A 46 -9.16 -1.97 -13.89
N LYS A 47 -9.48 -0.67 -13.84
CA LYS A 47 -9.05 0.21 -12.76
C LYS A 47 -9.89 -0.04 -11.50
N LYS A 48 -9.23 -0.33 -10.40
CA LYS A 48 -9.83 -0.55 -9.08
C LYS A 48 -9.12 0.33 -8.05
N LEU A 49 -9.84 0.67 -6.98
CA LEU A 49 -9.29 1.34 -5.82
C LEU A 49 -8.95 0.30 -4.78
N TYR A 50 -7.81 0.48 -4.13
CA TYR A 50 -7.34 -0.38 -3.06
C TYR A 50 -6.93 0.46 -1.86
N GLU A 51 -7.20 -0.03 -0.67
CA GLU A 51 -6.76 0.55 0.59
C GLU A 51 -5.58 -0.24 1.14
N ALA A 52 -4.44 0.43 1.25
CA ALA A 52 -3.21 -0.12 1.81
C ALA A 52 -2.91 0.50 3.17
N LYS A 53 -2.49 -0.33 4.12
CA LYS A 53 -1.93 0.11 5.40
C LYS A 53 -0.45 -0.25 5.45
N VAL A 54 0.40 0.76 5.52
CA VAL A 54 1.85 0.58 5.59
C VAL A 54 2.36 1.11 6.92
N TRP A 55 2.99 0.26 7.73
CA TRP A 55 3.57 0.65 9.00
C TRP A 55 5.07 0.87 8.87
N VAL A 56 5.53 2.05 9.31
CA VAL A 56 6.92 2.46 9.22
C VAL A 56 7.44 2.80 10.62
N LYS A 57 8.59 2.25 11.00
CA LYS A 57 9.34 2.63 12.20
C LYS A 57 10.76 3.02 11.78
N PRO A 58 11.04 4.32 11.58
CA PRO A 58 12.32 4.78 11.04
C PRO A 58 13.52 4.37 11.88
N TRP A 59 13.38 4.31 13.20
CA TRP A 59 14.46 3.95 14.14
C TRP A 59 14.79 2.45 14.18
N MET A 60 14.03 1.62 13.45
CA MET A 60 14.29 0.18 13.32
C MET A 60 14.52 -0.25 11.86
N ASP A 61 14.64 0.71 10.93
CA ASP A 61 14.63 0.45 9.48
C ASP A 61 13.46 -0.45 9.04
N PHE A 62 12.34 -0.37 9.75
CA PHE A 62 11.20 -1.26 9.57
C PHE A 62 10.15 -0.61 8.69
N LYS A 63 9.70 -1.36 7.67
CA LYS A 63 8.61 -1.00 6.78
C LYS A 63 7.87 -2.26 6.36
N GLU A 64 6.58 -2.29 6.62
CA GLU A 64 5.77 -3.48 6.36
C GLU A 64 4.39 -3.10 5.82
N LEU A 65 3.94 -3.86 4.82
CA LEU A 65 2.55 -3.85 4.37
C LEU A 65 1.72 -4.71 5.33
N GLN A 66 0.89 -4.04 6.12
CA GLN A 66 0.01 -4.66 7.12
C GLN A 66 -1.27 -5.20 6.45
N GLU A 67 -1.91 -4.36 5.65
CA GLU A 67 -3.18 -4.69 4.99
C GLU A 67 -3.19 -4.11 3.58
N PHE A 68 -3.83 -4.84 2.66
CA PHE A 68 -4.09 -4.41 1.29
C PHE A 68 -5.41 -4.98 0.84
N ASN A 69 -6.45 -4.15 0.81
CA ASN A 69 -7.82 -4.55 0.50
C ASN A 69 -8.35 -3.81 -0.73
N HIS A 70 -9.24 -4.46 -1.47
CA HIS A 70 -10.10 -3.88 -2.51
C HIS A 70 -11.37 -3.34 -1.86
#